data_AF-A0A0B8P6F1-F1
#
_entry.id   AF-A0A0B8P6F1-F1
#
_cell.length_a   1.000
_cell.length_b   1.000
_cell.length_c   1.000
_cell.angle_alpha   90.00
_cell.angle_beta   90.00
_cell.angle_gamma   90.00
#
_symmetry.space_group_name_H-M   'P 1'
#
loop_
_entity.id
_entity.type
_entity.pdbx_description
1 polymer ?
#
loop_
_entity_poly.entity_id
_entity_poly.type
_entity_poly.pdbx_seq_one_letter_code
_entity_poly.pdbx_strand_id
1 'polypeptide(L)' 'MIQGYEPIWERAAESYQVNCSTCHTQPAPAHFTANAWPGMFNGMSAFVNLDTDSEALVLKYLQKHSSDFSDEHH' A
#
# COMPACT_ATOMS: atom_id res chain seq x y z
N MET A 1 -10.64 -15.76 -17.22
CA MET A 1 -10.62 -16.21 -15.81
C MET A 1 -9.33 -15.68 -15.21
N ILE A 2 -9.40 -14.65 -14.37
CA ILE A 2 -8.24 -14.20 -13.61
C ILE A 2 -7.94 -15.31 -12.60
N GLN A 3 -6.77 -15.94 -12.71
CA GLN A 3 -6.31 -16.98 -11.80
C GLN A 3 -5.57 -16.27 -10.67
N GLY A 4 -6.12 -16.31 -9.46
CA GLY A 4 -5.50 -15.72 -8.27
C GLY A 4 -5.84 -14.25 -8.02
N TYR A 5 -5.34 -13.71 -6.91
CA TYR A 5 -5.55 -12.32 -6.50
C TYR A 5 -4.40 -11.41 -6.93
N GLU A 6 -3.31 -11.96 -7.47
CA GLU A 6 -2.07 -11.27 -7.80
C GLU A 6 -2.29 -9.97 -8.60
N PRO A 7 -3.20 -9.92 -9.60
CA PRO A 7 -3.44 -8.69 -10.34
C PRO A 7 -3.98 -7.53 -9.49
N ILE A 8 -4.67 -7.82 -8.37
CA ILE A 8 -5.16 -6.79 -7.45
C ILE A 8 -4.01 -6.15 -6.68
N TRP A 9 -3.01 -6.94 -6.31
CA TRP A 9 -1.84 -6.45 -5.58
C TRP A 9 -0.83 -5.77 -6.48
N GLU A 10 -0.69 -6.22 -7.73
CA GLU A 10 0.10 -5.51 -8.74
C GLU A 10 -0.47 -4.10 -8.97
N ARG A 11 -1.80 -4.00 -9.13
CA ARG A 11 -2.45 -2.69 -9.30
C ARG A 11 -2.31 -1.81 -8.06
N ALA A 12 -2.41 -2.40 -6.87
CA ALA A 12 -2.22 -1.66 -5.62
C ALA A 12 -0.77 -1.17 -5.46
N ALA A 13 0.22 -2.01 -5.80
CA ALA A 13 1.64 -1.68 -5.75
C ALA A 13 1.98 -0.57 -6.74
N GLU A 14 1.46 -0.63 -7.97
CA GLU A 14 1.60 0.43 -8.96
C GLU A 14 0.96 1.74 -8.48
N SER A 15 -0.27 1.69 -7.98
CA SER A 15 -0.94 2.88 -7.42
C SER A 15 -0.16 3.47 -6.25
N TYR A 16 0.38 2.65 -5.36
CA TYR A 16 1.25 3.10 -4.27
C TYR A 16 2.52 3.74 -4.82
N GLN A 17 3.17 3.10 -5.80
CA GLN A 17 4.41 3.59 -6.38
C GLN A 17 4.22 4.95 -7.04
N VAL A 18 3.21 5.07 -7.91
CA VAL A 18 2.96 6.28 -8.70
C VAL A 18 2.47 7.42 -7.82
N ASN A 19 1.44 7.19 -7.00
CA ASN A 19 0.80 8.28 -6.28
C ASN A 19 1.63 8.75 -5.08
N CYS A 20 2.25 7.83 -4.33
CA CYS A 20 3.02 8.20 -3.14
C CYS A 20 4.45 8.67 -3.44
N SER A 21 4.92 8.56 -4.70
CA SER A 21 6.23 9.14 -5.13
C SER A 21 6.13 10.59 -5.62
N THR A 22 4.94 11.17 -5.66
CA THR A 22 4.69 12.49 -6.28
C THR A 22 5.52 13.61 -5.62
N CYS A 23 5.70 13.54 -4.29
CA CYS A 23 6.35 14.59 -3.51
C CYS A 23 7.77 14.20 -3.07
N HIS A 24 7.98 12.93 -2.70
CA HIS A 24 9.25 12.35 -2.27
C HIS A 24 9.19 10.83 -2.41
N THR A 25 10.29 10.13 -2.16
CA THR A 25 10.30 8.66 -2.14
C THR A 25 9.37 8.13 -1.05
N GLN A 26 8.58 7.13 -1.38
CA GLN A 26 7.70 6.43 -0.47
C GLN A 26 8.46 5.38 0.36
N PRO A 27 8.01 5.06 1.58
CA PRO A 27 8.57 3.93 2.33
C PRO A 27 8.40 2.59 1.60
N ALA A 28 9.26 1.62 1.89
CA ALA A 28 9.00 0.24 1.44
C ALA A 28 7.74 -0.32 2.15
N PRO A 29 6.95 -1.21 1.52
CA PRO A 29 5.77 -1.81 2.16
C PRO A 29 6.06 -2.47 3.51
N ALA A 30 7.23 -3.09 3.66
CA ALA A 30 7.69 -3.73 4.90
C ALA A 30 8.29 -2.75 5.94
N HIS A 31 8.19 -1.43 5.73
CA HIS A 31 8.78 -0.44 6.64
C HIS A 31 7.99 -0.28 7.96
N PHE A 32 6.68 -0.48 7.91
CA PHE A 32 5.80 -0.39 9.08
C PHE A 32 5.04 -1.69 9.29
N THR A 33 4.51 -1.88 10.51
CA THR A 33 3.57 -2.97 10.83
C THR A 33 2.20 -2.70 10.20
N ALA A 34 1.39 -3.75 10.04
CA ALA A 34 0.03 -3.63 9.52
C ALA A 34 -0.83 -2.63 10.32
N ASN A 35 -0.59 -2.50 11.62
CA ASN A 35 -1.33 -1.59 12.48
C ASN A 35 -0.80 -0.15 12.46
N ALA A 36 0.47 0.06 12.06
CA ALA A 36 1.05 1.39 11.94
C ALA A 36 0.68 2.08 10.60
N TRP A 37 0.49 1.29 9.53
CA TRP A 37 0.16 1.81 8.19
C TRP A 37 -1.06 2.73 8.12
N PRO A 38 -2.22 2.45 8.76
CA PRO A 38 -3.37 3.34 8.70
C PRO A 38 -3.09 4.77 9.15
N GLY A 39 -2.28 4.93 10.22
CA GLY A 39 -1.93 6.26 10.74
C GLY A 39 -1.06 7.04 9.78
N MET A 40 -0.02 6.39 9.25
CA MET A 40 0.88 7.02 8.26
C MET A 40 0.17 7.32 6.94
N PHE A 41 -0.62 6.36 6.44
CA PHE A 41 -1.31 6.48 5.16
C PHE A 41 -2.36 7.60 5.18
N ASN A 42 -3.18 7.70 6.24
CA ASN A 42 -4.20 8.74 6.36
C ASN A 42 -3.61 10.17 6.41
N GLY A 43 -2.39 10.32 6.93
CA GLY A 43 -1.69 11.61 6.91
C GLY A 43 -1.23 12.03 5.51
N MET A 44 -1.04 11.08 4.60
CA MET A 44 -0.51 11.33 3.25
C MET A 44 -1.59 11.27 2.16
N SER A 45 -2.64 10.46 2.35
CA SER A 45 -3.67 10.21 1.32
C SER A 45 -4.38 11.50 0.90
N ALA A 46 -4.59 12.43 1.84
CA ALA A 46 -5.17 13.75 1.59
C ALA A 46 -4.35 14.64 0.63
N PHE A 47 -3.08 14.32 0.37
CA PHE A 47 -2.18 15.09 -0.49
C PHE A 47 -1.87 14.42 -1.83
N VAL A 48 -2.41 13.22 -2.06
CA VAL A 48 -2.27 12.48 -3.32
C VAL A 48 -3.62 12.34 -4.01
N ASN A 49 -3.61 12.07 -5.31
CA ASN A 49 -4.84 11.94 -6.08
C ASN A 49 -5.29 10.47 -6.14
N LEU A 50 -5.87 9.97 -5.05
CA LEU A 50 -6.48 8.65 -4.98
C LEU A 50 -7.99 8.78 -4.79
N ASP A 51 -8.77 7.98 -5.50
CA ASP A 51 -10.18 7.77 -5.17
C ASP A 51 -10.33 6.82 -3.98
N THR A 52 -11.51 6.81 -3.35
CA THR A 52 -11.78 6.04 -2.13
C THR A 52 -11.48 4.55 -2.27
N ASP A 53 -11.76 3.97 -3.45
CA ASP A 53 -11.54 2.54 -3.69
C ASP A 53 -10.04 2.24 -3.82
N SER A 54 -9.30 3.10 -4.51
CA SER A 54 -7.85 3.00 -4.65
C SER A 54 -7.14 3.22 -3.32
N GLU A 55 -7.60 4.17 -2.49
CA GLU A 55 -7.08 4.37 -1.13
C GLU A 55 -7.24 3.10 -0.28
N ALA A 56 -8.44 2.53 -0.25
CA ALA A 56 -8.72 1.32 0.51
C ALA A 56 -7.88 0.13 0.02
N LEU A 57 -7.71 -0.01 -1.29
CA LEU A 57 -6.92 -1.08 -1.88
C LEU A 57 -5.42 -0.92 -1.57
N VAL A 58 -4.87 0.29 -1.70
CA VAL A 58 -3.47 0.59 -1.37
C VAL A 58 -3.21 0.34 0.11
N LEU A 59 -4.10 0.82 1.00
CA LEU A 59 -3.95 0.55 2.43
C LEU A 59 -3.97 -0.95 2.73
N LYS A 60 -4.87 -1.70 2.10
CA LYS A 60 -4.91 -3.17 2.27
C LYS A 60 -3.63 -3.83 1.79
N TYR A 61 -3.09 -3.40 0.65
CA TYR A 61 -1.81 -3.86 0.12
C TYR A 61 -0.67 -3.61 1.12
N LEU A 62 -0.56 -2.40 1.65
CA LEU A 62 0.48 -2.03 2.62
C LEU A 62 0.39 -2.87 3.89
N GLN A 63 -0.82 -3.12 4.39
CA GLN A 63 -1.02 -3.99 5.56
C GLN A 63 -0.66 -5.45 5.27
N LYS A 64 -0.97 -5.96 4.08
CA LYS A 64 -0.68 -7.34 3.68
C LYS A 64 0.80 -7.60 3.39
N HIS A 65 1.57 -6.57 3.09
CA HIS A 65 3.01 -6.64 2.80
C HIS A 65 3.85 -5.87 3.84
N SER A 66 3.26 -5.64 5.01
CA SER A 66 3.86 -4.96 6.15
C SER A 66 4.94 -5.82 6.82
N SER A 67 5.75 -5.23 7.70
CA SER A 67 6.86 -5.94 8.36
C SER A 67 6.44 -7.20 9.12
N ASP A 68 5.22 -7.23 9.65
CA ASP A 68 4.65 -8.33 10.44
C ASP A 68 3.73 -9.26 9.63
N PHE A 69 3.65 -9.05 8.31
CA PHE A 69 2.92 -9.92 7.37
C PHE A 69 3.74 -10.32 6.13
N SER A 70 4.87 -9.65 5.86
CA SER A 70 5.79 -10.02 4.79
C SER A 70 6.38 -11.40 5.09
N ASP A 71 6.41 -12.27 4.09
CA ASP A 71 6.93 -13.65 4.19
C ASP A 71 8.38 -13.73 4.70
N GLU A 72 9.14 -12.62 4.70
CA GLU A 72 10.49 -12.55 5.27
C GLU A 72 10.53 -12.74 6.81
N HIS A 73 9.40 -12.60 7.49
CA HIS A 73 9.33 -12.67 8.95
C HIS A 73 8.54 -13.88 9.51
N HIS A 74 8.05 -14.79 8.66
CA HIS A 74 7.29 -15.99 9.06
C HIS A 74 7.90 -17.30 8.53
#